data_AF-A0A8K0CBU0-F1
#
_entry.id   AF-A0A8K0CBU0-F1
#
_cell.length_a   1.000
_cell.length_b   1.000
_cell.length_c   1.000
_cell.angle_alpha   90.00
_cell.angle_beta   90.00
_cell.angle_gamma   90.00
#
_symmetry.space_group_name_H-M   'P 1'
#
loop_
_entity.id
_entity.type
_entity.pdbx_description
1 polymer ?
#
loop_
_entity_poly.entity_id
_entity_poly.type
_entity_poly.pdbx_seq_one_letter_code
_entity_poly.pdbx_strand_id
1 'polypeptide(L)'
;MRERPSLHQKSIIDYVIRKQQSKLKFRDCRVKSGANCGSDHYLVWAKLVVPFEVRLNSPASNYHVLSSRGAEIEKKDRKRYRLDLLHQESIMFSYQRKLETALENLPESEDILQGHNNVKLAIK
;
A
#
# COMPACT_ATOMS: atom_id res chain seq x y z
N MET A 1 27.22 -41.96 15.07
CA MET A 1 27.08 -41.30 13.75
C MET A 1 27.88 -40.01 13.84
N ARG A 2 29.03 -39.89 13.17
CA ARG A 2 29.91 -38.70 13.28
C ARG A 2 29.27 -37.55 12.52
N GLU A 3 29.06 -36.41 13.18
CA GLU A 3 28.75 -35.14 12.50
C GLU A 3 29.80 -34.93 11.40
N ARG A 4 29.34 -34.73 10.17
CA ARG A 4 30.18 -34.34 9.04
C ARG A 4 30.17 -32.82 9.02
N PRO A 5 31.22 -32.11 9.47
CA PRO A 5 31.31 -30.68 9.24
C PRO A 5 31.22 -30.48 7.73
N SER A 6 30.29 -29.61 7.30
CA SER A 6 29.90 -29.42 5.91
C SER A 6 31.14 -29.28 5.01
N LEU A 7 31.20 -30.14 3.99
CA LEU A 7 32.28 -30.26 3.01
C LEU A 7 32.36 -29.02 2.10
N HIS A 8 32.63 -27.81 2.62
CA HIS A 8 32.75 -26.58 1.83
C HIS A 8 31.61 -26.38 0.79
N GLN A 9 30.44 -27.00 1.01
CA GLN A 9 29.36 -27.02 0.04
C GLN A 9 28.71 -25.65 0.07
N LYS A 10 29.05 -24.82 -0.93
CA LYS A 10 28.46 -23.50 -1.16
C LYS A 10 27.07 -23.62 -1.80
N SER A 11 26.18 -24.44 -1.24
CA SER A 11 24.79 -24.50 -1.70
C SER A 11 24.01 -23.36 -1.06
N ILE A 12 23.56 -22.40 -1.87
CA ILE A 12 22.62 -21.36 -1.44
C ILE A 12 21.21 -21.92 -1.62
N ILE A 13 20.56 -22.25 -0.52
CA ILE A 13 19.20 -22.82 -0.51
C ILE A 13 18.14 -21.83 0.00
N ASP A 14 18.58 -20.78 0.69
CA ASP A 14 17.74 -19.71 1.19
C ASP A 14 17.87 -18.46 0.31
N TYR A 15 16.75 -17.92 -0.16
CA TYR A 15 16.73 -16.80 -1.09
C TYR A 15 15.58 -15.82 -0.83
N VAL A 16 15.74 -14.60 -1.31
CA VAL A 16 14.66 -13.60 -1.39
C VAL A 16 14.46 -13.23 -2.86
N ILE A 17 13.27 -13.53 -3.39
CA ILE A 17 12.93 -13.25 -4.80
C ILE A 17 11.94 -12.09 -4.87
N ARG A 18 12.11 -11.22 -5.87
CA ARG A 18 11.11 -10.22 -6.25
C ARG A 18 10.64 -10.44 -7.69
N LYS A 19 9.41 -9.99 -7.98
CA LYS A 19 8.94 -9.89 -9.37
C LYS A 19 9.81 -8.91 -10.16
N GLN A 20 10.17 -9.27 -11.40
CA GLN A 20 10.99 -8.45 -12.28
C GLN A 20 10.35 -7.08 -12.54
N GLN A 21 9.04 -7.09 -12.85
CA GLN A 21 8.20 -5.91 -13.02
C GLN A 21 7.54 -5.49 -11.70
N SER A 22 8.36 -5.16 -10.70
CA SER A 22 7.88 -4.57 -9.45
C SER A 22 8.56 -3.24 -9.17
N LYS A 23 7.76 -2.29 -8.65
CA LYS A 23 8.24 -1.01 -8.12
C LYS A 23 9.08 -1.19 -6.84
N LEU A 24 8.95 -2.34 -6.15
CA LEU A 24 9.77 -2.69 -4.99
C LEU A 24 11.22 -2.96 -5.42
N LYS A 25 12.18 -2.29 -4.79
CA LYS A 25 13.61 -2.45 -5.10
C LYS A 25 14.36 -3.00 -3.88
N PHE A 26 15.24 -3.97 -4.10
CA PHE A 26 16.20 -4.36 -3.06
C PHE A 26 17.31 -3.31 -3.00
N ARG A 27 17.56 -2.79 -1.79
CA ARG A 27 18.71 -1.93 -1.51
C ARG A 27 19.93 -2.75 -1.09
N ASP A 28 19.68 -3.85 -0.38
CA ASP A 28 20.72 -4.69 0.21
C ASP A 28 20.16 -6.10 0.45
N CYS A 29 20.99 -7.12 0.34
CA CYS A 29 20.67 -8.50 0.67
C CYS A 29 21.95 -9.17 1.17
N ARG A 30 21.95 -9.68 2.41
CA ARG A 30 23.11 -10.37 2.96
C ARG A 30 22.70 -11.52 3.86
N VAL A 31 23.69 -12.29 4.26
CA VAL A 31 23.56 -13.35 5.26
C VAL A 31 24.11 -12.83 6.58
N LYS A 32 23.40 -13.07 7.69
CA LYS A 32 23.91 -12.79 9.04
C LYS A 32 24.50 -14.06 9.64
N SER A 33 25.82 -14.08 9.76
CA SER A 33 26.59 -15.18 10.35
C SER A 33 26.86 -14.97 11.86
N GLY A 34 25.85 -14.45 12.57
CA GLY A 34 25.92 -14.15 14.01
C GLY A 34 25.70 -15.37 14.91
N ALA A 35 25.63 -15.15 16.23
CA ALA A 35 25.42 -16.21 17.21
C ALA A 35 24.22 -17.10 16.83
N ASN A 36 24.51 -18.39 16.64
CA ASN A 36 23.54 -19.38 16.17
C ASN A 36 22.29 -19.35 17.06
N CYS A 37 21.16 -18.97 16.49
CA CYS A 37 19.88 -18.90 17.18
C CYS A 37 19.26 -20.29 17.42
N GLY A 38 20.08 -21.35 17.47
CA GLY A 38 19.63 -22.74 17.49
C GLY A 38 19.18 -23.31 16.13
N SER A 39 19.44 -22.61 15.02
CA SER A 39 19.19 -23.10 13.66
C SER A 39 20.50 -23.49 12.98
N ASP A 40 20.43 -24.53 12.15
CA ASP A 40 21.46 -25.01 11.22
C ASP A 40 21.54 -24.18 9.92
N HIS A 41 20.62 -23.22 9.73
CA HIS A 41 20.62 -22.28 8.62
C HIS A 41 21.03 -20.87 9.05
N TYR A 42 21.72 -20.15 8.15
CA TYR A 42 22.02 -18.74 8.36
C TYR A 42 20.84 -17.85 7.96
N LEU A 43 20.61 -16.76 8.72
CA LEU A 43 19.56 -15.81 8.40
C LEU A 43 19.91 -14.99 7.15
N VAL A 44 19.13 -15.16 6.09
CA VAL A 44 19.12 -14.27 4.92
C VAL A 44 18.26 -13.05 5.22
N TRP A 45 18.81 -11.86 5.05
CA TRP A 45 18.12 -10.61 5.36
C TRP A 45 18.24 -9.61 4.20
N ALA A 46 17.17 -8.88 3.92
CA ALA A 46 17.13 -7.91 2.82
C ALA A 46 16.57 -6.56 3.26
N LYS A 47 17.13 -5.46 2.73
CA LYS A 47 16.54 -4.12 2.81
C LYS A 47 15.77 -3.83 1.54
N LEU A 48 14.52 -3.43 1.69
CA LEU A 48 13.63 -3.09 0.59
C LEU A 48 13.36 -1.58 0.58
N VAL A 49 13.31 -0.99 -0.61
CA VAL A 49 12.74 0.33 -0.84
C VAL A 49 11.34 0.11 -1.38
N VAL A 50 10.36 0.59 -0.61
CA VAL A 50 8.96 0.60 -1.00
C VAL A 50 8.65 2.02 -1.48
N PRO A 51 8.29 2.22 -2.76
CA PRO A 51 7.75 3.50 -3.20
C PRO A 51 6.33 3.61 -2.66
N PHE A 52 6.22 4.11 -1.43
CA PHE A 52 4.94 4.45 -0.83
C PHE A 52 4.58 5.86 -1.30
N GLU A 53 3.55 5.96 -2.13
CA GLU A 53 2.89 7.24 -2.35
C GLU A 53 2.16 7.60 -1.04
N VAL A 54 2.78 8.47 -0.24
CA VAL A 54 2.07 9.12 0.85
C VAL A 54 0.98 9.97 0.19
N ARG A 55 -0.25 9.45 0.18
CA ARG A 55 -1.42 10.28 -0.03
C ARG A 55 -1.51 11.17 1.19
N LEU A 56 -0.88 12.34 1.12
CA LEU A 56 -1.29 13.44 1.96
C LEU A 56 -2.76 13.65 1.62
N ASN A 57 -3.64 13.39 2.58
CA ASN A 57 -5.05 13.74 2.51
C ASN A 57 -5.20 15.26 2.59
N SER A 58 -4.51 16.00 1.72
CA SER A 58 -4.70 17.43 1.54
C SER A 58 -5.79 17.62 0.49
N PRO A 59 -6.93 18.24 0.83
CA PRO A 59 -7.98 18.56 -0.15
C PRO A 59 -7.52 19.55 -1.24
N ALA A 60 -6.28 20.05 -1.20
CA ALA A 60 -5.73 21.02 -2.14
C ALA A 60 -4.95 20.43 -3.34
N SER A 61 -4.73 19.10 -3.45
CA SER A 61 -3.95 18.52 -4.57
C SER A 61 -4.78 18.20 -5.83
N ASN A 62 -5.76 19.05 -6.13
CA ASN A 62 -6.48 19.07 -7.41
C ASN A 62 -6.30 20.38 -8.19
N TYR A 63 -5.50 21.33 -7.69
CA TYR A 63 -5.06 22.46 -8.50
C TYR A 63 -3.73 22.14 -9.17
N HIS A 64 -3.87 21.87 -10.45
CA HIS A 64 -2.84 21.98 -11.48
C HIS A 64 -1.89 23.14 -11.14
N VAL A 65 -0.63 22.87 -10.78
CA VAL A 65 0.41 23.87 -10.97
C VAL A 65 0.60 23.95 -12.47
N LEU A 66 0.01 24.99 -13.07
CA LEU A 66 0.23 25.40 -14.45
C LEU A 66 1.73 25.57 -14.67
N SER A 67 2.39 24.54 -15.19
CA SER A 67 3.67 24.69 -15.87
C SER A 67 3.39 24.68 -17.37
N SER A 68 3.59 25.84 -17.96
CA SER A 68 3.48 26.15 -19.37
C SER A 68 4.44 25.29 -20.20
N ARG A 69 3.89 24.28 -20.88
CA ARG A 69 4.24 23.83 -22.25
C ARG A 69 3.60 22.47 -22.53
N GLY A 70 2.49 22.47 -23.28
CA GLY A 70 2.08 21.40 -24.19
C GLY A 70 2.17 19.96 -23.71
N ALA A 71 1.85 19.66 -22.45
CA ALA A 71 1.73 18.29 -21.97
C ALA A 71 0.24 17.97 -21.77
N GLU A 72 -0.23 16.95 -22.50
CA GLU A 72 -1.54 16.35 -22.33
C GLU A 72 -1.82 16.14 -20.84
N ILE A 73 -3.03 16.53 -20.41
CA ILE A 73 -3.51 16.31 -19.05
C ILE A 73 -3.52 14.80 -18.84
N GLU A 74 -2.49 14.25 -18.20
CA GLU A 74 -2.48 12.87 -17.74
C GLU A 74 -3.69 12.71 -16.82
N LYS A 75 -4.71 12.00 -17.31
CA LYS A 75 -5.88 11.61 -16.54
C LYS A 75 -5.39 10.79 -15.35
N LYS A 76 -5.16 11.47 -14.22
CA LYS A 76 -4.89 10.90 -12.90
C LYS A 76 -5.82 9.70 -12.74
N ASP A 77 -5.23 8.52 -12.66
CA ASP A 77 -5.88 7.21 -12.63
C ASP A 77 -7.12 7.27 -11.74
N ARG A 78 -8.30 7.44 -12.35
CA ARG A 78 -9.56 7.46 -11.60
C ARG A 78 -9.69 6.06 -11.04
N LYS A 79 -9.56 5.91 -9.72
CA LYS A 79 -9.77 4.62 -9.05
C LYS A 79 -11.09 4.05 -9.54
N ARG A 80 -11.01 2.93 -10.27
CA ARG A 80 -12.19 2.23 -10.75
C ARG A 80 -12.74 1.42 -9.58
N TYR A 81 -13.67 2.01 -8.85
CA TYR A 81 -14.40 1.31 -7.81
C TYR A 81 -15.31 0.26 -8.44
N ARG A 82 -15.33 -0.95 -7.86
CA ARG A 82 -16.24 -2.03 -8.23
C ARG A 82 -17.61 -1.81 -7.60
N LEU A 83 -18.35 -0.85 -8.12
CA LEU A 83 -19.69 -0.50 -7.63
C LEU A 83 -20.71 -1.62 -7.90
N ASP A 84 -20.42 -2.52 -8.84
CA ASP A 84 -21.17 -3.76 -9.08
C ASP A 84 -21.35 -4.58 -7.80
N LEU A 85 -20.33 -4.61 -6.94
CA LEU A 85 -20.34 -5.37 -5.69
C LEU A 85 -21.35 -4.85 -4.66
N LEU A 86 -21.78 -3.58 -4.76
CA LEU A 86 -22.79 -3.04 -3.84
C LEU A 86 -24.19 -3.61 -4.08
N HIS A 87 -24.44 -4.29 -5.20
CA HIS A 87 -25.69 -5.01 -5.43
C HIS A 87 -25.77 -6.31 -4.62
N GLN A 88 -24.65 -6.80 -4.07
CA GLN A 88 -24.63 -7.96 -3.20
C GLN A 88 -24.94 -7.52 -1.76
N GLU A 89 -26.02 -8.05 -1.20
CA GLU A 89 -26.55 -7.65 0.11
C GLU A 89 -25.51 -7.76 1.24
N SER A 90 -24.72 -8.83 1.27
CA SER A 90 -23.67 -9.03 2.29
C SER A 90 -22.56 -7.99 2.21
N ILE A 91 -22.19 -7.56 1.00
CA ILE A 91 -21.17 -6.53 0.77
C ILE A 91 -21.73 -5.16 1.13
N MET A 92 -22.97 -4.86 0.70
CA MET A 92 -23.66 -3.64 1.07
C MET A 92 -23.76 -3.47 2.58
N PHE A 93 -24.21 -4.51 3.29
CA PHE A 93 -24.31 -4.52 4.75
C PHE A 93 -22.95 -4.29 5.42
N SER A 94 -21.91 -5.01 4.96
CA SER A 94 -20.55 -4.82 5.48
C SER A 94 -20.03 -3.39 5.27
N TYR A 95 -20.34 -2.81 4.11
CA TYR A 95 -19.95 -1.45 3.76
C TYR A 95 -20.69 -0.42 4.62
N GLN A 96 -22.01 -0.56 4.78
CA GLN A 96 -22.83 0.29 5.63
C GLN A 96 -22.31 0.31 7.07
N ARG A 97 -22.09 -0.86 7.67
CA ARG A 97 -21.58 -0.95 9.05
C ARG A 97 -20.23 -0.24 9.22
N LYS A 98 -19.34 -0.38 8.24
CA LYS A 98 -18.03 0.33 8.25
C LYS A 98 -18.20 1.84 8.13
N LEU A 99 -19.15 2.30 7.33
CA LEU A 99 -19.47 3.73 7.21
C LEU A 99 -20.03 4.27 8.52
N GLU A 100 -20.98 3.57 9.15
CA GLU A 100 -21.56 3.95 10.43
C GLU A 100 -20.46 4.10 11.50
N THR A 101 -19.61 3.08 11.65
CA THR A 101 -18.47 3.16 12.57
C THR A 101 -17.51 4.31 12.22
N ALA A 102 -17.26 4.56 10.93
CA ALA A 102 -16.40 5.67 10.53
C ALA A 102 -17.02 7.03 10.86
N LEU A 103 -18.33 7.18 10.69
CA LEU A 103 -19.08 8.39 10.99
C LEU A 103 -19.11 8.68 12.49
N GLU A 104 -19.29 7.66 13.33
CA GLU A 104 -19.24 7.79 14.80
C GLU A 104 -17.89 8.30 15.31
N ASN A 105 -16.81 7.99 14.60
CA ASN A 105 -15.45 8.37 14.99
C ASN A 105 -14.98 9.70 14.40
N LEU A 106 -15.81 10.39 13.60
CA LEU A 106 -15.45 11.67 13.02
C LEU A 106 -15.78 12.81 13.98
N PRO A 107 -14.85 13.76 14.21
CA PRO A 107 -15.17 14.98 14.94
C PRO A 107 -16.16 15.80 14.10
N GLU A 108 -17.16 16.38 14.76
CA GLU A 108 -18.06 17.35 14.11
C GLU A 108 -17.22 18.51 13.58
N SER A 109 -17.28 18.73 12.27
CA SER A 109 -16.53 19.77 11.58
C SER A 109 -17.48 20.59 10.71
N GLU A 110 -17.38 21.90 10.83
CA GLU A 110 -18.20 22.89 10.12
C GLU A 110 -18.08 22.76 8.59
N ASP A 111 -16.92 22.28 8.12
CA ASP A 111 -16.66 21.99 6.70
C ASP A 111 -17.55 20.87 6.15
N ILE A 112 -17.92 19.89 6.98
CA ILE A 112 -18.78 18.76 6.57
C ILE A 112 -20.20 19.24 6.30
N LEU A 113 -20.71 20.16 7.13
CA LEU A 113 -22.04 20.76 6.97
C LEU A 113 -22.11 21.59 5.69
N GLN A 114 -21.08 22.40 5.43
CA GLN A 114 -21.00 23.18 4.20
C GLN A 114 -20.92 22.29 2.96
N GLY A 115 -20.12 21.21 3.02
CA GLY A 115 -20.02 20.22 1.95
C GLY A 115 -21.35 19.51 1.66
N HIS A 116 -22.06 19.08 2.71
CA HIS A 116 -23.37 18.45 2.59
C HIS A 116 -24.40 19.37 1.92
N ASN A 117 -24.44 20.65 2.32
CA ASN A 117 -25.35 21.63 1.74
C ASN A 117 -25.07 21.86 0.25
N ASN A 118 -23.80 21.94 -0.14
CA ASN A 118 -23.42 22.10 -1.55
C ASN A 118 -23.85 20.89 -2.40
N VAL A 119 -23.69 19.66 -1.88
CA VAL A 119 -24.14 18.45 -2.58
C VAL A 119 -25.67 18.42 -2.71
N LYS A 120 -26.39 18.80 -1.66
CA LYS A 120 -27.86 18.86 -1.67
C LYS A 120 -28.40 19.87 -2.67
N LEU A 121 -27.70 20.99 -2.87
CA LEU A 121 -28.03 21.98 -3.90
C LEU A 121 -27.73 21.47 -5.32
N ALA A 122 -26.66 20.68 -5.51
CA ALA A 122 -26.26 20.16 -6.82
C ALA A 122 -27.09 18.96 -7.32
N ILE A 123 -27.85 18.31 -6.44
CA ILE A 123 -28.73 17.17 -6.77
C ILE A 123 -30.15 17.66 -7.14
N LYS A 124 -30.47 18.95 -6.92
CA LYS A 124 -31.68 19.59 -7.46
C LYS A 124 -31.47 20.04 -8.90
#